data_AF-A0AAD7H4P4-F1
#
_entry.id   AF-A0AAD7H4P4-F1
#
_cell.length_a   1.000
_cell.length_b   1.000
_cell.length_c   1.000
_cell.angle_alpha   90.00
_cell.angle_beta   90.00
_cell.angle_gamma   90.00
#
_symmetry.space_group_name_H-M   'P 1'
#
loop_
_entity.id
_entity.type
_entity.pdbx_description
1 polymer ?
#
loop_
_entity_poly.entity_id
_entity_poly.type
_entity_poly.pdbx_seq_one_letter_code
_entity_poly.pdbx_strand_id
1 'polypeptide(L)'
;MDASTLERVDALWFPDGNIILSAHGGVLFRVFRGILAARSPVFADMLASLAFPQPARSVEADAGVETLDGCPVLHLDDSAADAMYFLKALFDYEFFAPYPARTDFDAIHGVLRLGTKYRVEPLRRRALRHLASAHPMRLGVWDRLCGASPSSPAGAVAASAASSASSLL
;
A
#
# COMPACT_ATOMS: atom_id res chain seq x y z
N MET A 1 -25.87 -15.32 -8.92
CA MET A 1 -26.43 -14.02 -8.52
C MET A 1 -26.29 -13.95 -7.01
N ASP A 2 -25.08 -13.69 -6.55
CA ASP A 2 -24.77 -13.48 -5.14
C ASP A 2 -25.21 -12.07 -4.76
N ALA A 3 -26.07 -11.98 -3.76
CA ALA A 3 -26.36 -10.71 -3.10
C ALA A 3 -25.04 -10.17 -2.56
N SER A 4 -24.58 -9.04 -3.10
CA SER A 4 -23.37 -8.33 -2.68
C SER A 4 -23.49 -7.99 -1.20
N THR A 5 -22.93 -8.87 -0.37
CA THR A 5 -22.95 -8.71 1.07
C THR A 5 -21.97 -7.59 1.39
N LEU A 6 -22.51 -6.46 1.88
CA LEU A 6 -21.69 -5.33 2.26
C LEU A 6 -21.04 -5.62 3.61
N GLU A 7 -19.70 -5.66 3.64
CA GLU A 7 -18.92 -5.95 4.84
C GLU A 7 -18.36 -4.64 5.40
N ARG A 8 -18.60 -4.38 6.69
CA ARG A 8 -18.09 -3.17 7.36
C ARG A 8 -16.81 -3.51 8.12
N VAL A 9 -15.78 -2.68 7.96
CA VAL A 9 -14.52 -2.87 8.70
C VAL A 9 -14.53 -2.03 9.98
N ASP A 10 -14.78 -2.67 11.12
CA ASP A 10 -14.92 -2.00 12.42
C ASP A 10 -13.73 -1.11 12.79
N ALA A 11 -12.51 -1.54 12.48
CA ALA A 11 -11.28 -0.79 12.76
C ALA A 11 -11.18 0.55 12.00
N LEU A 12 -12.00 0.74 10.97
CA LEU A 12 -12.06 1.94 10.13
C LEU A 12 -13.51 2.45 10.01
N TRP A 13 -14.33 2.16 11.02
CA TRP A 13 -15.71 2.61 11.10
C TRP A 13 -15.86 3.69 12.17
N PHE A 14 -15.61 4.94 11.79
CA PHE A 14 -15.70 6.08 12.70
C PHE A 14 -17.18 6.50 12.87
N PRO A 15 -17.73 6.57 14.10
CA PRO A 15 -19.13 6.92 14.34
C PRO A 15 -19.53 8.31 13.82
N ASP A 16 -18.58 9.23 13.81
CA ASP A 16 -18.67 10.61 13.31
C ASP A 16 -18.10 10.78 11.89
N GLY A 17 -17.72 9.66 11.24
CA GLY A 17 -17.29 9.65 9.85
C GLY A 17 -18.38 10.18 8.93
N ASN A 18 -17.98 11.00 7.97
CA ASN A 18 -18.87 11.78 7.09
C ASN A 18 -18.75 11.38 5.61
N ILE A 19 -18.06 10.28 5.33
CA ILE A 19 -18.04 9.62 4.03
C ILE A 19 -17.84 8.12 4.21
N ILE A 20 -18.45 7.33 3.33
CA ILE A 20 -18.24 5.89 3.23
C ILE A 20 -17.43 5.61 1.96
N LEU A 21 -16.33 4.88 2.10
CA LEU A 21 -15.55 4.36 0.99
C LEU A 21 -15.96 2.91 0.74
N SER A 22 -16.28 2.57 -0.50
CA SER A 22 -16.58 1.18 -0.90
C SER A 22 -15.43 0.66 -1.75
N ALA A 23 -14.69 -0.31 -1.26
CA ALA A 23 -13.66 -1.01 -2.04
C ALA A 23 -14.23 -2.23 -2.77
N HIS A 24 -13.40 -2.86 -3.60
CA HIS A 24 -13.78 -4.08 -4.31
C HIS A 24 -14.19 -5.19 -3.33
N GLY A 25 -15.22 -5.97 -3.70
CA GLY A 25 -15.77 -7.03 -2.86
C GLY A 25 -16.83 -6.57 -1.85
N GLY A 26 -17.32 -5.33 -1.94
CA GLY A 26 -18.39 -4.83 -1.07
C GLY A 26 -17.92 -4.44 0.33
N VAL A 27 -16.61 -4.20 0.51
CA VAL A 27 -16.04 -3.82 1.79
C VAL A 27 -16.13 -2.31 1.99
N LEU A 28 -16.67 -1.90 3.12
CA LEU A 28 -17.02 -0.52 3.45
C LEU A 28 -16.18 0.02 4.60
N PHE A 29 -15.76 1.26 4.45
CA PHE A 29 -14.99 2.02 5.45
C PHE A 29 -15.69 3.36 5.69
N ARG A 30 -15.97 3.71 6.94
CA ARG A 30 -16.62 4.99 7.27
C ARG A 30 -15.60 5.93 7.89
N VAL A 31 -15.20 6.96 7.15
CA VAL A 31 -14.03 7.81 7.46
C VAL A 31 -14.33 9.29 7.27
N PHE A 32 -13.29 10.14 7.37
CA PHE A 32 -13.41 11.60 7.31
C PHE A 32 -12.96 12.18 5.97
N ARG A 33 -13.88 12.84 5.25
CA ARG A 33 -13.62 13.52 3.97
C ARG A 33 -12.47 14.54 4.05
N GLY A 34 -12.40 15.29 5.17
CA GLY A 34 -11.41 16.35 5.34
C GLY A 34 -9.98 15.81 5.45
N ILE A 35 -9.81 14.66 6.11
CA ILE A 35 -8.50 14.01 6.24
C ILE A 35 -8.07 13.44 4.89
N LEU A 36 -8.98 12.79 4.15
CA LEU A 36 -8.70 12.29 2.81
C LEU A 36 -8.26 13.41 1.86
N ALA A 37 -9.05 14.49 1.78
CA ALA A 37 -8.74 15.64 0.92
C ALA A 37 -7.45 16.35 1.31
N ALA A 38 -7.17 16.50 2.61
CA ALA A 38 -5.96 17.17 3.07
C ALA A 38 -4.69 16.35 2.81
N ARG A 39 -4.79 15.02 2.78
CA ARG A 39 -3.64 14.12 2.63
C ARG A 39 -3.41 13.66 1.20
N SER A 40 -4.43 13.74 0.35
CA SER A 40 -4.39 13.30 -1.03
C SER A 40 -5.11 14.29 -1.94
N PRO A 41 -4.40 14.89 -2.91
CA PRO A 41 -5.05 15.73 -3.91
C PRO A 41 -6.02 14.93 -4.79
N VAL A 42 -5.73 13.65 -5.03
CA VAL A 42 -6.61 12.77 -5.82
C VAL A 42 -7.95 12.56 -5.10
N PHE A 43 -7.94 12.29 -3.79
CA PHE A 43 -9.18 12.23 -3.03
C PHE A 43 -9.88 13.58 -2.97
N ALA A 44 -9.15 14.70 -2.86
CA ALA A 44 -9.77 16.03 -2.88
C ALA A 44 -10.57 16.27 -4.17
N ASP A 45 -9.99 15.92 -5.33
CA ASP A 45 -10.64 16.05 -6.64
C ASP A 45 -11.86 15.12 -6.76
N MET A 46 -11.73 13.86 -6.30
CA MET A 46 -12.85 12.89 -6.28
C MET A 46 -14.01 13.40 -5.42
N LEU A 47 -13.71 13.90 -4.22
CA LEU A 47 -14.70 14.45 -3.29
C LEU A 47 -15.37 15.72 -3.82
N ALA A 48 -14.62 16.57 -4.54
CA ALA A 48 -15.18 17.77 -5.16
C ALA A 48 -16.19 17.42 -6.25
N SER A 49 -15.93 16.37 -7.04
CA SER A 49 -16.87 15.87 -8.05
C SER A 49 -18.17 15.34 -7.45
N LEU A 50 -18.11 14.79 -6.24
CA LEU A 50 -19.28 14.30 -5.50
C LEU A 50 -20.16 15.45 -4.98
N ALA A 51 -19.55 16.60 -4.64
CA ALA A 51 -20.26 17.77 -4.13
C ALA A 51 -20.94 18.59 -5.25
N PHE A 52 -20.42 18.53 -6.47
CA PHE A 52 -20.97 19.23 -7.63
C PHE A 52 -21.28 18.24 -8.75
N PRO A 53 -22.47 17.59 -8.72
CA PRO A 53 -22.86 16.69 -9.80
C PRO A 53 -22.88 17.48 -11.11
N GLN A 54 -22.00 17.10 -12.04
CA GLN A 54 -21.88 17.73 -13.34
C GLN A 54 -23.20 17.54 -14.11
N PRO A 55 -23.79 18.61 -14.70
CA PRO A 55 -25.00 18.43 -15.49
C PRO A 55 -24.66 17.64 -16.76
N ALA A 56 -25.40 16.54 -16.92
CA ALA A 56 -25.58 15.76 -18.14
C ALA A 56 -24.42 14.87 -18.63
N ARG A 57 -24.53 13.58 -18.32
CA ARG A 57 -24.70 12.57 -19.37
C ARG A 57 -25.85 11.64 -18.99
N SER A 58 -26.85 11.59 -19.87
CA SER A 58 -28.06 10.75 -19.84
C SER A 58 -29.20 11.25 -18.94
N VAL A 59 -30.22 11.76 -19.63
CA VAL A 59 -31.62 11.77 -19.20
C VAL A 59 -31.98 10.34 -18.73
N GLU A 60 -32.73 10.21 -17.63
CA GLU A 60 -33.13 8.95 -16.95
C GLU A 60 -32.19 8.43 -15.84
N ALA A 61 -31.83 9.28 -14.89
CA ALA A 61 -31.68 8.83 -13.51
C ALA A 61 -31.90 10.03 -12.58
N ASP A 62 -32.73 9.83 -11.57
CA ASP A 62 -32.72 10.59 -10.33
C ASP A 62 -31.35 10.39 -9.65
N ALA A 63 -30.28 10.93 -10.26
CA ALA A 63 -28.89 10.67 -9.90
C ALA A 63 -28.48 11.56 -8.73
N GLY A 64 -29.14 11.35 -7.59
CA GLY A 64 -28.61 11.77 -6.31
C GLY A 64 -27.27 11.09 -6.03
N VAL A 65 -26.41 11.75 -5.26
CA VAL A 65 -25.20 11.12 -4.70
C VAL A 65 -25.63 9.84 -3.98
N GLU A 66 -25.04 8.69 -4.31
CA GLU A 66 -25.30 7.44 -3.59
C GLU A 66 -24.99 7.66 -2.11
N THR A 67 -25.97 7.38 -1.25
CA THR A 67 -25.84 7.55 0.19
C THR A 67 -26.13 6.25 0.91
N LEU A 68 -25.34 5.96 1.92
CA LEU A 68 -25.52 4.83 2.84
C LEU A 68 -25.43 5.37 4.27
N ASP A 69 -26.41 5.02 5.11
CA ASP A 69 -26.55 5.54 6.48
C ASP A 69 -26.51 7.09 6.54
N GLY A 70 -27.06 7.76 5.51
CA GLY A 70 -27.05 9.23 5.38
C GLY A 70 -25.68 9.85 5.05
N CYS A 71 -24.66 9.03 4.80
CA CYS A 71 -23.34 9.45 4.37
C CYS A 71 -23.16 9.20 2.87
N PRO A 72 -22.49 10.10 2.13
CA PRO A 72 -22.18 9.86 0.72
C PRO A 72 -21.20 8.69 0.57
N VAL A 73 -21.38 7.89 -0.48
CA VAL A 73 -20.53 6.73 -0.82
C VAL A 73 -19.58 7.11 -1.95
N LEU A 74 -18.30 6.78 -1.78
CA LEU A 74 -17.27 6.88 -2.82
C LEU A 74 -16.72 5.49 -3.13
N HIS A 75 -16.93 5.02 -4.35
CA HIS A 75 -16.40 3.73 -4.80
C HIS A 75 -14.93 3.84 -5.19
N LEU A 76 -14.13 2.89 -4.71
CA LEU A 76 -12.73 2.73 -5.03
C LEU A 76 -12.53 1.49 -5.89
N ASP A 77 -11.73 1.62 -6.94
CA ASP A 77 -11.31 0.49 -7.79
C ASP A 77 -10.21 -0.38 -7.15
N ASP A 78 -9.92 -0.19 -5.87
CA ASP A 78 -8.83 -0.85 -5.17
C ASP A 78 -9.29 -2.11 -4.44
N SER A 79 -8.33 -3.01 -4.20
CA SER A 79 -8.59 -4.19 -3.38
C SER A 79 -8.94 -3.78 -1.95
N ALA A 80 -9.87 -4.50 -1.31
CA ALA A 80 -10.24 -4.24 0.08
C ALA A 80 -9.04 -4.32 1.04
N ALA A 81 -8.13 -5.27 0.79
CA ALA A 81 -6.93 -5.46 1.61
C ALA A 81 -5.97 -4.27 1.51
N ASP A 82 -5.64 -3.81 0.29
CA ASP A 82 -4.75 -2.67 0.10
C ASP A 82 -5.38 -1.38 0.65
N ALA A 83 -6.69 -1.19 0.41
CA ALA A 83 -7.46 -0.06 0.94
C ALA A 83 -7.45 -0.03 2.46
N MET A 84 -7.65 -1.19 3.11
CA MET A 84 -7.58 -1.31 4.57
C MET A 84 -6.20 -0.91 5.08
N TYR A 85 -5.11 -1.44 4.52
CA TYR A 85 -3.75 -1.11 4.97
C TYR A 85 -3.42 0.37 4.78
N PHE A 86 -3.80 0.93 3.63
CA PHE A 86 -3.61 2.35 3.34
C PHE A 86 -4.39 3.26 4.28
N LEU A 87 -5.68 2.96 4.50
CA LEU A 87 -6.54 3.77 5.37
C LEU A 87 -6.09 3.65 6.83
N LYS A 88 -5.73 2.45 7.31
CA LYS A 88 -5.12 2.29 8.64
C LYS A 88 -3.86 3.15 8.78
N ALA A 89 -2.95 3.10 7.81
CA ALA A 89 -1.75 3.93 7.82
C ALA A 89 -2.03 5.45 7.77
N LEU A 90 -3.19 5.85 7.21
CA LEU A 90 -3.59 7.24 7.08
C LEU A 90 -4.20 7.82 8.36
N PHE A 91 -5.01 7.01 9.07
CA PHE A 91 -5.73 7.42 10.28
C PHE A 91 -5.00 7.05 11.57
N ASP A 92 -4.22 5.97 11.56
CA ASP A 92 -3.44 5.48 12.68
C ASP A 92 -1.93 5.57 12.37
N TYR A 93 -1.25 6.47 13.08
CA TYR A 93 0.18 6.66 12.95
C TYR A 93 0.99 5.45 13.48
N GLU A 94 0.50 4.78 14.52
CA GLU A 94 1.18 3.65 15.16
C GLU A 94 1.12 2.41 14.27
N PHE A 95 0.01 2.20 13.56
CA PHE A 95 -0.16 1.11 12.61
C PHE A 95 0.96 1.07 11.55
N PHE A 96 1.35 2.23 11.01
CA PHE A 96 2.39 2.35 9.99
C PHE A 96 3.47 3.37 10.40
N ALA A 97 4.07 3.10 11.55
CA ALA A 97 5.17 3.88 12.08
C ALA A 97 6.39 3.88 11.12
N PRO A 98 7.19 4.95 11.10
CA PRO A 98 8.42 4.98 10.32
C PRO A 98 9.43 3.90 10.76
N TYR A 99 10.23 3.41 9.81
CA TYR A 99 11.42 2.60 10.11
C TYR A 99 12.26 3.27 11.23
N PRO A 100 12.75 2.52 12.25
CA PRO A 100 12.93 1.06 12.29
C PRO A 100 11.77 0.24 12.89
N ALA A 101 10.57 0.81 13.04
CA ALA A 101 9.42 0.03 13.48
C ALA A 101 9.17 -1.18 12.56
N ARG A 102 8.79 -2.32 13.12
CA ARG A 102 8.44 -3.51 12.33
C ARG A 102 7.06 -3.36 11.72
N THR A 103 6.90 -3.85 10.50
CA THR A 103 5.62 -3.88 9.78
C THR A 103 5.64 -5.04 8.79
N ASP A 104 4.47 -5.53 8.39
CA ASP A 104 4.34 -6.68 7.50
C ASP A 104 4.50 -6.28 6.03
N PHE A 105 4.94 -7.24 5.20
CA PHE A 105 5.15 -6.99 3.77
C PHE A 105 3.86 -6.57 3.05
N ASP A 106 2.73 -7.18 3.40
CA ASP A 106 1.42 -6.85 2.80
C ASP A 106 1.01 -5.41 3.13
N ALA A 107 1.28 -4.94 4.36
CA ALA A 107 1.06 -3.56 4.75
C ALA A 107 1.97 -2.60 3.97
N ILE A 108 3.26 -2.93 3.82
CA ILE A 108 4.19 -2.14 2.99
C ILE A 108 3.68 -2.06 1.55
N HIS A 109 3.29 -3.20 0.97
CA HIS A 109 2.82 -3.29 -0.40
C HIS A 109 1.54 -2.46 -0.63
N GLY A 110 0.52 -2.65 0.21
CA GLY A 110 -0.75 -1.92 0.09
C GLY A 110 -0.56 -0.41 0.28
N VAL A 111 0.20 0.00 1.31
CA VAL A 111 0.49 1.42 1.57
C VAL A 111 1.34 2.03 0.45
N LEU A 112 2.31 1.30 -0.10
CA LEU A 112 3.14 1.79 -1.21
C LEU A 112 2.32 1.98 -2.48
N ARG A 113 1.50 0.98 -2.84
CA ARG A 113 0.66 0.98 -4.04
C ARG A 113 -0.35 2.13 -4.00
N LEU A 114 -1.15 2.21 -2.93
CA LEU A 114 -2.19 3.23 -2.82
C LEU A 114 -1.63 4.61 -2.46
N GLY A 115 -0.55 4.67 -1.66
CA GLY A 115 0.18 5.92 -1.42
C GLY A 115 0.73 6.53 -2.71
N THR A 116 1.12 5.71 -3.68
CA THR A 116 1.53 6.18 -5.00
C THR A 116 0.33 6.59 -5.87
N LYS A 117 -0.73 5.75 -5.93
CA LYS A 117 -1.96 6.03 -6.71
C LYS A 117 -2.63 7.33 -6.27
N TYR A 118 -2.81 7.50 -4.96
CA TYR A 118 -3.46 8.65 -4.35
C TYR A 118 -2.51 9.79 -3.99
N ARG A 119 -1.23 9.70 -4.38
CA ARG A 119 -0.21 10.74 -4.17
C ARG A 119 -0.04 11.17 -2.71
N VAL A 120 -0.13 10.22 -1.77
CA VAL A 120 0.16 10.45 -0.35
C VAL A 120 1.65 10.26 -0.10
N GLU A 121 2.43 11.27 -0.47
CA GLU A 121 3.89 11.24 -0.45
C GLU A 121 4.54 10.83 0.88
N PRO A 122 4.06 11.27 2.06
CA PRO A 122 4.62 10.82 3.33
C PRO A 122 4.52 9.31 3.55
N LEU A 123 3.39 8.70 3.18
CA LEU A 123 3.18 7.25 3.31
C LEU A 123 4.02 6.48 2.30
N ARG A 124 4.03 6.94 1.04
CA ARG A 124 4.89 6.39 -0.02
C ARG A 124 6.36 6.36 0.40
N ARG A 125 6.89 7.47 0.94
CA ARG A 125 8.29 7.52 1.40
C ARG A 125 8.57 6.58 2.58
N ARG A 126 7.64 6.44 3.53
CA ARG A 126 7.79 5.49 4.64
C ARG A 126 7.83 4.04 4.14
N ALA A 127 6.92 3.68 3.24
CA ALA A 127 6.87 2.34 2.66
C ALA A 127 8.14 2.01 1.88
N LEU A 128 8.68 2.97 1.10
CA LEU A 128 9.96 2.79 0.42
C LEU A 128 11.14 2.59 1.39
N ARG A 129 11.15 3.27 2.54
CA ARG A 129 12.20 3.06 3.55
C ARG A 129 12.13 1.68 4.19
N HIS A 130 10.92 1.20 4.49
CA HIS A 130 10.71 -0.17 4.97
C HIS A 130 11.12 -1.21 3.94
N LEU A 131 10.79 -0.99 2.66
CA LEU A 131 11.18 -1.91 1.59
C LEU A 131 12.70 -1.91 1.36
N ALA A 132 13.35 -0.75 1.41
CA ALA A 132 14.79 -0.61 1.20
C ALA A 132 15.64 -1.20 2.34
N SER A 133 15.10 -1.29 3.57
CA SER A 133 15.78 -1.96 4.68
C SER A 133 15.69 -3.49 4.57
N ALA A 134 14.59 -4.02 4.07
CA ALA A 134 14.41 -5.45 3.79
C ALA A 134 15.22 -5.92 2.57
N HIS A 135 15.36 -5.06 1.55
CA HIS A 135 16.14 -5.33 0.35
C HIS A 135 17.21 -4.26 0.17
N PRO A 136 18.39 -4.41 0.78
CA PRO A 136 19.49 -3.50 0.57
C PRO A 136 19.82 -3.52 -0.93
N MET A 137 19.65 -2.40 -1.62
CA MET A 137 19.85 -2.24 -3.08
C MET A 137 21.33 -2.41 -3.53
N ARG A 138 22.16 -3.10 -2.74
CA ARG A 138 23.50 -3.54 -3.11
C ARG A 138 23.46 -5.05 -3.27
N LEU A 139 23.66 -5.53 -4.50
CA LEU A 139 23.76 -6.96 -4.84
C LEU A 139 24.66 -7.73 -3.85
N GLY A 140 25.81 -7.15 -3.46
CA GLY A 140 26.71 -7.79 -2.51
C GLY A 140 26.20 -7.89 -1.05
N VAL A 141 25.16 -7.14 -0.66
CA VAL A 141 24.50 -7.32 0.66
C VAL A 141 23.42 -8.40 0.56
N TRP A 142 22.69 -8.44 -0.56
CA TRP A 142 21.74 -9.51 -0.86
C TRP A 142 22.43 -10.88 -0.94
N ASP A 143 23.59 -10.98 -1.59
CA ASP A 143 24.42 -12.20 -1.63
C ASP A 143 24.84 -12.66 -0.22
N ARG A 144 25.06 -11.72 0.71
CA ARG A 144 25.39 -12.05 2.11
C ARG A 144 24.18 -12.50 2.92
N LEU A 145 22.97 -12.05 2.58
CA LEU A 145 21.73 -12.42 3.25
C LEU A 145 21.14 -13.73 2.70
N CYS A 146 21.28 -13.98 1.39
CA CYS A 146 20.76 -15.16 0.71
C CYS A 146 21.80 -16.29 0.53
N GLY A 147 23.10 -15.98 0.55
CA GLY A 147 24.19 -16.95 0.32
C GLY A 147 24.60 -17.79 1.54
N ALA A 148 23.97 -17.61 2.71
CA ALA A 148 24.26 -18.41 3.90
C ALA A 148 23.29 -19.60 4.03
N SER A 149 23.21 -20.44 2.98
CA SER A 149 22.89 -21.85 3.18
C SER A 149 24.23 -22.59 3.30
N PRO A 150 24.56 -23.22 4.43
CA PRO A 150 25.69 -24.13 4.48
C PRO A 150 25.30 -25.43 3.75
N SER A 151 25.21 -25.39 2.42
CA SER A 151 25.21 -26.62 1.65
C SER A 151 26.64 -27.17 1.66
N SER A 152 26.85 -28.09 2.60
CA SER A 152 27.84 -29.17 2.69
C SER A 152 29.17 -29.05 1.90
N PRO A 153 30.34 -29.26 2.54
CA PRO A 153 31.61 -29.28 1.83
C PRO A 153 31.79 -30.63 1.13
N ALA A 154 31.73 -30.64 -0.19
CA ALA A 154 32.19 -31.78 -0.98
C ALA A 154 32.98 -31.29 -2.18
N GLY A 155 34.30 -31.48 -2.14
CA GLY A 155 35.16 -31.29 -3.30
C GLY A 155 36.47 -30.57 -3.02
N ALA A 156 37.23 -31.01 -2.03
CA ALA A 156 38.67 -30.84 -2.08
C ALA A 156 39.19 -31.60 -3.31
N VAL A 157 39.73 -30.89 -4.30
CA VAL A 157 40.70 -31.44 -5.23
C VAL A 157 41.90 -30.49 -5.28
N ALA A 158 42.87 -30.83 -4.46
CA ALA A 158 44.24 -30.38 -4.61
C ALA A 158 44.90 -31.16 -5.76
N ALA A 159 45.57 -30.45 -6.68
CA ALA A 159 46.71 -30.93 -7.47
C ALA A 159 47.39 -29.68 -8.07
N SER A 160 48.48 -29.18 -7.49
CA SER A 160 49.87 -29.64 -7.62
C SER A 160 50.61 -29.10 -8.86
N ALA A 161 51.40 -28.05 -8.61
CA ALA A 161 52.77 -27.74 -9.06
C ALA A 161 53.26 -27.99 -10.51
N ALA A 162 53.79 -26.92 -11.12
CA ALA A 162 55.13 -26.82 -11.76
C ALA A 162 55.38 -25.34 -12.13
N SER A 163 56.21 -24.59 -11.40
CA SER A 163 57.63 -24.31 -11.63
C SER A 163 57.98 -23.77 -13.03
N SER A 164 58.33 -22.48 -13.13
CA SER A 164 59.72 -22.05 -13.37
C SER A 164 59.85 -20.52 -13.37
N ALA A 165 60.90 -20.06 -12.71
CA ALA A 165 61.34 -18.67 -12.58
C ALA A 165 61.92 -18.11 -13.89
N SER A 166 61.88 -16.79 -14.09
CA SER A 166 63.06 -16.05 -14.53
C SER A 166 62.94 -14.53 -14.34
N SER A 167 63.99 -14.02 -13.70
CA SER A 167 64.49 -12.68 -13.34
C SER A 167 63.94 -11.38 -13.92
N LEU A 168 63.94 -10.40 -13.00
CA LEU A 168 64.12 -8.96 -13.17
C LEU A 168 65.15 -8.56 -14.23
N LEU A 169 64.76 -7.62 -15.08
CA LEU A 169 65.38 -6.30 -15.24
C LEU A 169 64.35 -5.32 -15.83
#